data_AF-A0A4W3GGL6-F1
#
_entry.id   AF-A0A4W3GGL6-F1
#
_cell.length_a   1.000
_cell.length_b   1.000
_cell.length_c   1.000
_cell.angle_alpha   90.00
_cell.angle_beta   90.00
_cell.angle_gamma   90.00
#
_symmetry.space_group_name_H-M   'P 1'
#
loop_
_entity.id
_entity.type
_entity.pdbx_description
1 polymer ?
#
loop_
_entity_poly.entity_id
_entity_poly.type
_entity_poly.pdbx_seq_one_letter_code
_entity_poly.pdbx_strand_id
1 'polypeptide(L)'
;MGISRAVMAFLYISPAADWCIKETSQKLQKVPEVRADGGKCVLSQLLAHSVLSQEAIKANMTELTVGSVDTTAVSLHFALLELARNPRVQSALRSEVTHAYRQARGQTSDILENVPLLKATIKEVLR
;
A
#
# COMPACT_ATOMS: atom_id res chain seq x y z
N MET A 1 -25.86 11.19 15.97
CA MET A 1 -25.49 12.01 14.79
C MET A 1 -24.02 11.75 14.50
N GLY A 2 -23.73 10.68 13.77
CA GLY A 2 -22.36 10.24 13.52
C GLY A 2 -21.76 11.06 12.39
N ILE A 3 -20.60 11.67 12.63
CA ILE A 3 -19.80 12.30 11.58
C ILE A 3 -19.50 11.22 10.53
N SER A 4 -19.89 11.45 9.27
CA SER A 4 -19.65 10.48 8.19
C SER A 4 -18.16 10.12 8.11
N ARG A 5 -17.83 8.86 7.78
CA ARG A 5 -16.43 8.43 7.57
C ARG A 5 -15.70 9.32 6.57
N ALA A 6 -16.42 9.86 5.59
CA ALA A 6 -15.91 10.85 4.64
C ALA A 6 -15.42 12.15 5.32
N VAL A 7 -16.12 12.61 6.36
CA VAL A 7 -15.75 13.82 7.11
C VAL A 7 -14.56 13.57 8.04
N MET A 8 -14.47 12.39 8.67
CA MET A 8 -13.29 12.01 9.47
C MET A 8 -12.05 11.82 8.59
N ALA A 9 -12.19 11.20 7.42
CA ALA A 9 -11.13 11.12 6.43
C ALA A 9 -10.67 12.51 5.99
N PHE A 10 -11.59 13.43 5.70
CA PHE A 10 -11.24 14.79 5.32
C PHE A 10 -10.49 15.54 6.43
N LEU A 11 -10.90 15.41 7.69
CA LEU A 11 -10.28 16.09 8.83
C LEU A 11 -8.89 15.55 9.19
N TYR A 12 -8.67 14.24 9.08
CA TYR A 12 -7.40 13.62 9.47
C TYR A 12 -6.41 13.42 8.32
N ILE A 13 -6.90 13.12 7.11
CA ILE A 13 -6.03 12.78 5.96
C ILE A 13 -5.66 14.03 5.17
N SER A 14 -6.55 15.03 5.05
CA SER A 14 -6.24 16.23 4.26
C SER A 14 -4.98 16.95 4.73
N PRO A 15 -4.78 17.24 6.04
CA PRO A 15 -3.57 17.93 6.49
C PRO A 15 -2.29 17.12 6.23
N ALA A 16 -2.37 15.79 6.38
CA ALA A 16 -1.27 14.89 6.08
C ALA A 16 -0.97 14.84 4.57
N ALA A 17 -2.00 14.82 3.73
CA ALA A 17 -1.87 14.87 2.27
C ALA A 17 -1.22 16.19 1.82
N ASP A 18 -1.65 17.32 2.38
CA ASP A 18 -1.07 18.64 2.11
C ASP A 18 0.42 18.69 2.47
N TRP A 19 0.77 18.15 3.64
CA TRP A 19 2.15 18.04 4.08
C TRP A 19 2.99 17.15 3.14
N CYS A 20 2.50 15.95 2.79
CA CYS A 20 3.17 15.02 1.89
C CYS A 20 3.42 15.62 0.50
N ILE A 21 2.43 16.32 -0.07
CA ILE A 21 2.53 16.96 -1.38
C ILE A 21 3.58 18.07 -1.34
N LYS A 22 3.53 18.93 -0.31
CA LYS A 22 4.50 20.02 -0.15
C LYS A 22 5.91 19.48 0.01
N GLU A 23 6.11 18.49 0.88
CA GLU A 23 7.42 17.90 1.13
C GLU A 23 7.98 17.22 -0.12
N THR A 24 7.17 16.42 -0.83
CA THR A 24 7.59 15.72 -2.05
C THR A 24 7.91 16.71 -3.18
N SER A 25 7.10 17.77 -3.32
CA SER A 25 7.36 18.84 -4.29
C SER A 25 8.68 19.56 -4.01
N GLN A 26 8.99 19.84 -2.74
CA GLN A 26 10.26 20.45 -2.35
C GLN A 26 11.46 19.52 -2.63
N LYS A 27 11.32 18.21 -2.39
CA LYS A 27 12.35 17.22 -2.70
C LYS A 27 12.63 17.15 -4.21
N LEU A 28 11.57 17.15 -5.04
CA LEU A 28 11.69 17.14 -6.51
C LEU A 28 12.37 18.40 -7.07
N GLN A 29 12.20 19.56 -6.44
CA GLN A 29 12.88 20.80 -6.87
C GLN A 29 14.37 20.79 -6.53
N LYS A 30 14.76 20.15 -5.42
CA LYS A 30 16.13 20.17 -4.91
C LYS A 30 17.03 19.05 -5.47
N VAL A 31 16.46 17.95 -5.96
CA VAL A 31 17.21 16.77 -6.38
C VAL A 31 16.97 16.46 -7.87
N PRO A 32 17.89 16.85 -8.78
CA PRO A 32 17.75 16.64 -10.23
C PRO A 32 17.57 15.17 -10.63
N GLU A 33 18.19 14.26 -9.88
CA GLU A 33 18.14 12.81 -10.10
C GLU A 33 16.74 12.21 -9.86
N VAL A 34 16.03 12.68 -8.82
CA VAL A 34 14.64 12.26 -8.51
C VAL A 34 13.66 12.82 -9.54
N ARG A 35 14.00 13.95 -10.17
CA ARG A 35 13.19 14.57 -11.23
C ARG A 35 13.30 13.83 -12.57
N ALA A 36 14.45 13.21 -12.85
CA ALA A 36 14.68 12.44 -14.08
C ALA A 36 14.03 11.04 -14.04
N ASP A 37 13.95 10.42 -12.86
CA ASP A 37 13.33 9.10 -12.64
C ASP A 37 11.83 9.20 -12.23
N GLY A 38 11.32 10.41 -11.97
CA GLY A 38 9.95 10.62 -11.46
C GLY A 38 9.74 10.15 -10.01
N GLY A 39 10.77 9.60 -9.36
CA GLY A 39 10.73 9.01 -8.04
C GLY A 39 9.95 7.68 -7.98
N LYS A 40 10.10 6.95 -6.87
CA LYS A 40 9.58 5.58 -6.73
C LYS A 40 8.10 5.49 -6.32
N CYS A 41 7.46 6.60 -5.95
CA CYS A 41 6.08 6.59 -5.47
C CYS A 41 5.14 7.34 -6.42
N VAL A 42 3.86 6.95 -6.42
CA VAL A 42 2.85 7.53 -7.32
C VAL A 42 2.77 9.05 -7.20
N LEU A 43 2.85 9.60 -5.99
CA LEU A 43 2.81 11.05 -5.76
C LEU A 43 3.96 11.79 -6.47
N SER A 44 5.18 11.28 -6.39
CA SER A 44 6.33 11.93 -7.05
C SER A 44 6.19 11.89 -8.57
N GLN A 45 5.66 10.79 -9.11
CA GLN A 45 5.44 10.63 -10.55
C GLN A 45 4.37 11.60 -11.06
N LEU A 46 3.25 11.73 -10.33
CA LEU A 46 2.20 12.69 -10.66
C LEU A 46 2.68 14.14 -10.61
N LEU A 47 3.51 14.48 -9.61
CA LEU A 47 4.12 15.81 -9.49
C LEU A 47 5.17 16.08 -10.58
N ALA A 48 5.96 15.07 -10.98
CA ALA A 48 7.00 15.21 -11.98
C ALA A 48 6.44 15.43 -13.39
N HIS A 49 5.38 14.71 -13.76
CA HIS A 49 4.80 14.78 -15.11
C HIS A 49 3.83 15.96 -15.30
N SER A 50 3.44 16.66 -14.23
CA SER A 50 2.65 17.91 -14.27
C SER A 50 1.34 17.84 -15.10
N VAL A 51 0.78 16.65 -15.29
CA VAL A 51 -0.46 16.44 -16.08
C VAL A 51 -1.71 16.86 -15.30
N LEU A 52 -1.63 16.89 -13.97
CA LEU A 52 -2.75 17.18 -13.07
C LEU A 52 -2.49 18.43 -12.23
N SER A 53 -3.55 19.17 -11.89
CA SER A 53 -3.48 20.26 -10.92
C SER A 53 -3.13 19.72 -9.52
N GLN A 54 -2.54 20.55 -8.66
CA GLN A 54 -2.24 20.12 -7.29
C GLN A 54 -3.50 19.71 -6.50
N GLU A 55 -4.63 20.35 -6.77
CA GLU A 55 -5.93 19.97 -6.20
C GLU A 55 -6.38 18.58 -6.67
N ALA A 56 -6.23 18.29 -7.97
CA ALA A 56 -6.54 16.98 -8.52
C ALA A 56 -5.59 15.90 -7.97
N ILE A 57 -4.29 16.18 -7.84
CA ILE A 57 -3.33 15.27 -7.21
C ILE A 57 -3.74 14.99 -5.76
N LYS A 58 -4.09 16.03 -4.98
CA LYS A 58 -4.54 15.89 -3.60
C LYS A 58 -5.80 15.04 -3.47
N ALA A 59 -6.80 15.30 -4.32
CA ALA A 59 -8.06 14.54 -4.33
C ALA A 59 -7.79 13.06 -4.62
N ASN A 60 -7.05 12.74 -5.68
CA ASN A 60 -6.71 11.37 -6.05
C ASN A 60 -5.88 10.65 -4.97
N MET A 61 -4.89 11.31 -4.38
CA MET A 61 -4.09 10.71 -3.30
C MET A 61 -4.91 10.44 -2.04
N THR A 62 -5.83 11.36 -1.71
CA THR A 62 -6.74 11.19 -0.58
C THR A 62 -7.69 10.02 -0.83
N GLU A 63 -8.29 9.95 -2.02
CA GLU A 63 -9.22 8.88 -2.40
C GLU A 63 -8.52 7.51 -2.42
N LEU A 64 -7.31 7.42 -3.01
CA LEU A 64 -6.51 6.20 -3.04
C LEU A 64 -6.18 5.71 -1.62
N THR A 65 -5.83 6.64 -0.72
CA THR A 65 -5.52 6.31 0.68
C THR A 65 -6.77 5.82 1.40
N VAL A 66 -7.89 6.54 1.29
CA VAL A 66 -9.15 6.16 1.95
C VAL A 66 -9.65 4.82 1.43
N GLY A 67 -9.60 4.58 0.12
CA GLY A 67 -10.10 3.34 -0.49
C GLY A 67 -9.27 2.10 -0.14
N SER A 68 -7.96 2.26 0.10
CA SER A 68 -7.07 1.12 0.39
C SER A 68 -7.07 0.67 1.85
N VAL A 69 -7.31 1.59 2.81
CA VAL A 69 -7.17 1.28 4.24
C VAL A 69 -8.16 0.21 4.69
N ASP A 70 -9.46 0.43 4.48
CA ASP A 70 -10.49 -0.48 5.00
C ASP A 70 -10.46 -1.83 4.29
N THR A 71 -10.28 -1.83 2.98
CA THR A 71 -10.30 -3.04 2.15
C THR A 71 -9.15 -3.98 2.54
N THR A 72 -7.93 -3.47 2.66
CA THR A 72 -6.76 -4.28 3.04
C THR A 72 -6.79 -4.68 4.51
N ALA A 73 -7.20 -3.79 5.43
CA ALA A 73 -7.28 -4.10 6.86
C ALA A 73 -8.31 -5.20 7.15
N VAL A 74 -9.50 -5.11 6.54
CA VAL A 74 -10.55 -6.13 6.70
C VAL A 74 -10.10 -7.47 6.11
N SER A 75 -9.46 -7.46 4.93
CA SER A 75 -8.92 -8.68 4.32
C SER A 75 -7.87 -9.36 5.21
N LEU A 76 -6.93 -8.58 5.77
CA LEU A 76 -5.93 -9.09 6.71
C LEU A 76 -6.57 -9.63 7.99
N HIS A 77 -7.61 -8.97 8.50
CA HIS A 77 -8.33 -9.43 9.68
C HIS A 77 -8.93 -10.82 9.47
N PHE A 78 -9.62 -11.05 8.35
CA PHE A 78 -10.15 -12.36 7.99
C PHE A 78 -9.05 -13.39 7.74
N ALA A 79 -7.96 -13.01 7.07
CA ALA A 79 -6.82 -13.89 6.87
C ALA A 79 -6.24 -14.40 8.20
N LEU A 80 -6.02 -13.50 9.16
CA LEU A 80 -5.49 -13.86 10.47
C LEU A 80 -6.47 -14.72 11.26
N LEU A 81 -7.77 -14.42 11.20
CA LEU A 81 -8.81 -15.21 11.85
C LEU A 81 -8.84 -16.65 11.32
N GLU A 82 -8.84 -16.82 9.99
CA GLU A 82 -8.89 -18.13 9.36
C GLU A 82 -7.59 -18.93 9.59
N LEU A 83 -6.43 -18.28 9.58
CA LEU A 83 -5.17 -18.93 9.94
C LEU A 83 -5.13 -19.36 11.41
N ALA A 84 -5.66 -18.55 12.33
CA ALA A 84 -5.74 -18.90 13.75
C ALA A 84 -6.62 -20.12 14.00
N ARG A 85 -7.69 -20.29 13.21
CA ARG A 85 -8.57 -21.47 13.24
C ARG A 85 -7.96 -22.71 12.57
N ASN A 86 -6.95 -22.52 11.72
CA ASN A 86 -6.31 -23.58 10.94
C ASN A 86 -4.78 -23.64 11.18
N PRO A 87 -4.31 -24.08 12.38
CA PRO A 87 -2.88 -24.07 12.73
C PRO A 87 -1.97 -24.85 11.78
N ARG A 88 -2.50 -25.92 11.15
CA ARG A 88 -1.76 -26.70 10.15
C ARG A 88 -1.43 -25.87 8.91
N VAL A 89 -2.42 -25.12 8.39
CA VAL A 89 -2.24 -24.22 7.24
C VAL A 89 -1.32 -23.07 7.61
N GLN A 90 -1.48 -22.49 8.81
CA GLN A 90 -0.61 -21.43 9.31
C GLN A 90 0.87 -21.87 9.39
N SER A 91 1.13 -23.07 9.89
CA SER A 91 2.49 -23.63 9.94
C SER A 91 3.08 -23.86 8.54
N ALA A 92 2.29 -24.44 7.63
CA ALA A 92 2.71 -24.67 6.25
C ALA A 92 3.02 -23.35 5.53
N LEU A 93 2.16 -22.34 5.65
CA LEU A 93 2.34 -21.01 5.05
C LEU A 93 3.56 -20.30 5.63
N ARG A 94 3.80 -20.39 6.95
CA ARG A 94 5.01 -19.84 7.57
C ARG A 94 6.27 -20.51 7.03
N SER A 95 6.25 -21.83 6.85
CA SER A 95 7.36 -22.60 6.28
C SER A 95 7.65 -22.14 4.84
N GLU A 96 6.61 -22.05 3.99
CA GLU A 96 6.72 -21.59 2.60
C GLU A 96 7.35 -20.20 2.52
N VAL A 97 6.78 -19.22 3.22
CA VAL A 97 7.27 -17.82 3.17
C VAL A 97 8.71 -17.71 3.68
N THR A 98 9.05 -18.45 4.75
CA THR A 98 10.42 -18.44 5.30
C THR A 98 11.41 -19.06 4.31
N HIS A 99 11.01 -20.13 3.62
CA HIS A 99 11.83 -20.79 2.61
C HIS A 99 12.05 -19.89 1.40
N ALA A 100 10.98 -19.31 0.85
CA ALA A 100 11.02 -18.38 -0.28
C ALA A 100 11.90 -17.15 0.04
N TYR A 101 11.76 -16.56 1.24
CA TYR A 101 12.59 -15.44 1.67
C TYR A 101 14.09 -15.77 1.68
N ARG A 102 14.47 -16.97 2.16
CA ARG A 102 15.87 -17.42 2.18
C ARG A 102 16.41 -17.64 0.78
N GLN A 103 15.63 -18.26 -0.11
CA GLN A 103 16.05 -18.49 -1.49
C GLN A 103 16.26 -17.18 -2.26
N ALA A 104 15.33 -16.24 -2.08
CA ALA A 104 15.36 -14.93 -2.73
C ALA A 104 16.44 -13.98 -2.17
N ARG A 105 17.18 -14.38 -1.11
CA ARG A 105 18.13 -13.50 -0.39
C ARG A 105 17.52 -12.14 -0.02
N GLY A 106 16.22 -12.12 0.28
CA GLY A 106 15.47 -10.91 0.60
C GLY A 106 14.95 -10.08 -0.59
N GLN A 107 15.13 -10.51 -1.84
CA GLN A 107 14.56 -9.82 -3.00
C GLN A 107 13.06 -10.12 -3.15
N THR A 108 12.22 -9.10 -3.01
CA THR A 108 10.76 -9.29 -2.94
C THR A 108 10.14 -9.86 -4.22
N SER A 109 10.66 -9.49 -5.40
CA SER A 109 10.20 -10.04 -6.70
C SER A 109 10.27 -11.56 -6.71
N ASP A 110 11.39 -12.09 -6.26
CA ASP A 110 11.72 -13.52 -6.34
C ASP A 110 10.97 -14.33 -5.28
N ILE A 111 10.61 -13.68 -4.15
CA ILE A 111 9.73 -14.26 -3.14
C ILE A 111 8.35 -14.53 -3.74
N LEU A 112 7.79 -13.56 -4.48
CA LEU A 112 6.43 -13.68 -5.02
C LEU A 112 6.27 -14.83 -6.00
N GLU A 113 7.34 -15.27 -6.67
CA GLU A 113 7.32 -16.45 -7.54
C GLU A 113 7.19 -17.75 -6.75
N ASN A 114 7.69 -17.79 -5.51
CA ASN A 114 7.90 -18.99 -4.71
C ASN A 114 6.93 -19.13 -3.52
N VAL A 115 5.77 -18.46 -3.55
CA VAL A 115 4.77 -18.47 -2.46
C VAL A 115 3.33 -18.83 -2.93
N PRO A 116 3.12 -19.99 -3.57
CA PRO A 116 1.81 -20.39 -4.07
C PRO A 116 0.74 -20.56 -2.98
N LEU A 117 1.09 -21.08 -1.80
CA LEU A 117 0.15 -21.23 -0.69
C LEU A 117 -0.27 -19.86 -0.14
N LEU A 118 0.66 -18.92 0.02
CA LEU A 118 0.32 -17.54 0.40
C LEU A 118 -0.67 -16.90 -0.58
N LYS A 119 -0.45 -17.06 -1.89
CA LYS A 119 -1.37 -16.56 -2.93
C LYS A 119 -2.74 -17.23 -2.82
N ALA A 120 -2.78 -18.54 -2.59
CA ALA A 120 -4.03 -19.27 -2.41
C ALA A 120 -4.79 -18.82 -1.15
N THR A 121 -4.09 -18.61 -0.03
CA THR A 121 -4.68 -18.09 1.21
C THR A 121 -5.31 -16.72 1.01
N ILE A 122 -4.62 -15.79 0.34
CA ILE A 122 -5.19 -14.47 0.03
C ILE A 122 -6.45 -14.61 -0.83
N LYS A 123 -6.43 -15.48 -1.85
CA LYS A 123 -7.60 -15.71 -2.71
C LYS A 123 -8.78 -16.30 -1.95
N GLU A 124 -8.55 -17.26 -1.05
CA GLU A 124 -9.63 -17.89 -0.27
C GLU A 124 -10.24 -16.91 0.72
N VAL A 125 -9.44 -16.04 1.33
CA VAL A 125 -9.92 -14.99 2.23
C VAL A 125 -10.80 -13.97 1.50
N LEU A 126 -10.56 -13.76 0.21
CA LEU A 126 -11.29 -12.83 -0.64
C LEU A 126 -12.44 -13.47 -1.45
N ARG A 127 -12.71 -14.77 -1.24
CA ARG A 127 -13.69 -15.55 -2.01
C ARG A 127 -15.14 -15.23 -1.62
#